data_AF-A0A7K8SF28-F1
#
_entry.id   AF-A0A7K8SF28-F1
#
_cell.length_a   1.000
_cell.length_b   1.000
_cell.length_c   1.000
_cell.angle_alpha   90.00
_cell.angle_beta   90.00
_cell.angle_gamma   90.00
#
_symmetry.space_group_name_H-M   'P 1'
#
loop_
_entity.id
_entity.type
_entity.pdbx_description
1 polymer ?
#
loop_
_entity_poly.entity_id
_entity_poly.type
_entity_poly.pdbx_seq_one_letter_code
_entity_poly.pdbx_strand_id
1 'polypeptide(L)'
;MTDAYDPALRRLALALAPKELRARSGVYVGVGGPSYETPAECRYLRRAGAHAVGMRKKSEAAAARHLGLRKKGLSLITNSAPAEKKD
;
A
#
# COMPACT_ATOMS: atom_id res chain seq x y z
N MET A 1 7.25 -13.05 -7.65
CA MET A 1 6.47 -11.96 -6.99
C MET A 1 5.89 -10.92 -7.96
N THR A 2 6.25 -10.93 -9.24
CA THR A 2 5.83 -9.94 -10.27
C THR A 2 4.34 -9.60 -10.27
N ASP A 3 3.46 -10.60 -10.18
CA ASP A 3 2.00 -10.41 -10.13
C ASP A 3 1.38 -10.93 -8.83
N ALA A 4 2.02 -10.65 -7.69
CA ALA A 4 1.45 -11.01 -6.38
C ALA A 4 0.12 -10.29 -6.09
N TYR A 5 -0.11 -9.15 -6.75
CA TYR A 5 -1.40 -8.47 -6.79
C TYR A 5 -1.92 -8.46 -8.22
N ASP A 6 -3.03 -9.16 -8.44
CA ASP A 6 -3.60 -9.42 -9.76
C ASP A 6 -3.93 -8.10 -10.51
N PRO A 7 -3.34 -7.87 -11.70
CA PRO A 7 -3.60 -6.68 -12.50
C PRO A 7 -5.05 -6.53 -12.97
N ALA A 8 -5.74 -7.62 -13.29
CA ALA A 8 -7.13 -7.60 -13.73
C ALA A 8 -8.06 -7.22 -12.58
N LEU A 9 -7.87 -7.81 -11.40
CA LEU A 9 -8.60 -7.38 -10.19
C LEU A 9 -8.30 -5.93 -9.84
N ARG A 10 -7.07 -5.45 -10.11
CA ARG A 10 -6.72 -4.05 -9.90
C ARG A 10 -7.53 -3.11 -10.79
N ARG A 11 -7.61 -3.40 -12.08
CA ARG A 11 -8.39 -2.63 -13.06
C ARG A 11 -9.87 -2.65 -12.71
N LEU A 12 -10.41 -3.83 -12.39
CA LEU A 12 -11.81 -3.98 -11.99
C LEU A 12 -12.15 -3.12 -10.77
N ALA A 13 -11.33 -3.18 -9.71
CA ALA A 13 -11.56 -2.38 -8.51
C ALA A 13 -11.51 -0.86 -8.76
N LEU A 14 -10.68 -0.39 -9.70
CA LEU A 14 -10.65 1.02 -10.07
C LEU A 14 -11.86 1.42 -10.93
N ALA A 15 -12.31 0.54 -11.83
CA ALA A 15 -13.50 0.77 -12.65
C ALA A 15 -14.80 0.78 -11.83
N LEU A 16 -14.86 0.01 -10.75
CA LEU A 16 -16.00 -0.05 -9.83
C LEU A 16 -15.98 1.04 -8.74
N ALA A 17 -14.88 1.79 -8.61
CA ALA A 17 -14.80 2.82 -7.59
C ALA A 17 -15.78 3.97 -7.90
N PRO A 18 -16.53 4.49 -6.91
CA PRO A 18 -17.37 5.67 -7.10
C PRO A 18 -16.54 6.85 -7.61
N LYS A 19 -17.11 7.69 -8.48
CA LYS A 19 -16.39 8.82 -9.08
C LYS A 19 -15.97 9.87 -8.03
N GLU A 20 -16.71 9.93 -6.93
CA GLU A 20 -16.48 10.81 -5.79
C GLU A 20 -15.30 10.32 -4.93
N LEU A 21 -14.98 9.02 -5.00
CA LEU A 21 -13.87 8.43 -4.28
C LEU A 21 -12.57 8.65 -5.06
N ARG A 22 -11.58 9.27 -4.39
CA ARG A 22 -10.20 9.39 -4.92
C ARG A 22 -9.44 8.06 -4.85
N ALA A 23 -9.93 7.06 -5.58
CA ALA A 23 -9.30 5.75 -5.70
C ALA A 23 -8.04 5.83 -6.57
N ARG A 24 -6.93 5.26 -6.08
CA ARG A 24 -5.64 5.24 -6.78
C ARG A 24 -4.92 3.92 -6.56
N SER A 25 -4.08 3.55 -7.51
CA SER A 25 -3.11 2.46 -7.34
C SER A 25 -1.76 3.01 -6.91
N GLY A 26 -1.01 2.23 -6.12
CA GLY A 26 0.34 2.59 -5.70
C GLY A 26 1.05 1.44 -5.01
N VAL A 27 2.25 1.72 -4.50
CA VAL A 27 3.09 0.77 -3.76
C VAL A 27 2.77 0.86 -2.27
N TYR A 28 2.40 -0.27 -1.68
CA TYR A 28 2.30 -0.42 -0.24
C TYR A 28 3.58 -1.01 0.32
N VAL A 29 4.20 -0.33 1.29
CA VAL A 29 5.31 -0.87 2.05
C VAL A 29 4.79 -1.21 3.43
N GLY A 30 4.84 -2.48 3.82
CA GLY A 30 4.61 -2.78 5.23
C GLY A 30 5.86 -2.44 6.07
N VAL A 31 5.75 -2.38 7.38
CA VAL A 31 6.85 -2.36 8.35
C VAL A 31 6.50 -3.26 9.54
N GLY A 32 7.39 -3.41 10.52
CA GLY A 32 7.13 -4.24 11.70
C GLY A 32 6.09 -3.66 12.67
N GLY A 33 6.11 -2.34 12.91
CA GLY A 33 5.37 -1.75 14.02
C GLY A 33 5.91 -2.22 15.39
N PRO A 34 5.19 -1.97 16.51
CA PRO A 34 3.90 -1.26 16.61
C PRO A 34 4.04 0.27 16.59
N SER A 35 5.27 0.78 16.71
CA SER A 35 5.56 2.21 16.61
C SER A 35 5.33 2.71 15.19
N TYR A 36 4.74 3.90 15.05
CA TYR A 36 4.66 4.60 13.77
C TYR A 36 6.04 5.00 13.27
N GLU A 37 6.13 5.22 11.97
CA GLU A 37 7.36 5.65 11.32
C GLU A 37 7.69 7.10 11.67
N THR A 38 8.97 7.35 11.92
CA THR A 38 9.53 8.70 12.08
C THR A 38 9.44 9.47 10.75
N PRO A 39 9.53 10.83 10.78
CA PRO A 39 9.58 11.63 9.56
C PRO A 39 10.72 11.22 8.60
N ALA A 40 11.88 10.84 9.15
CA ALA A 40 13.02 10.39 8.36
C ALA A 40 12.73 9.06 7.63
N GLU A 41 12.14 8.08 8.33
CA GLU A 41 11.71 6.82 7.73
C GLU A 41 10.64 7.05 6.65
N CYS A 42 9.66 7.93 6.91
CA CYS A 42 8.65 8.30 5.92
C CYS A 42 9.25 8.88 4.64
N ARG A 43 10.26 9.77 4.75
CA ARG A 43 10.99 10.32 3.60
C ARG A 43 11.75 9.24 2.84
N TYR A 44 12.45 8.38 3.56
CA TYR A 44 13.17 7.27 2.97
C TYR A 44 12.23 6.37 2.17
N LEU A 45 11.13 5.93 2.77
CA LEU A 45 10.13 5.08 2.13
C LEU A 45 9.50 5.75 0.90
N ARG A 46 9.19 7.05 0.99
CA ARG A 46 8.69 7.81 -0.16
C ARG A 46 9.70 7.87 -1.31
N ARG A 47 10.98 8.12 -1.02
CA ARG A 47 12.07 8.10 -2.03
C ARG A 47 12.27 6.70 -2.63
N ALA A 48 12.00 5.65 -1.87
CA ALA A 48 11.98 4.27 -2.35
C ALA A 48 10.70 3.91 -3.16
N GLY A 49 9.79 4.86 -3.39
CA GLY A 49 8.59 4.69 -4.21
C GLY A 49 7.32 4.28 -3.44
N ALA A 50 7.34 4.29 -2.10
CA ALA A 50 6.15 3.98 -1.31
C ALA A 50 5.06 5.05 -1.46
N HIS A 51 3.82 4.60 -1.64
CA HIS A 51 2.62 5.45 -1.68
C HIS A 51 1.78 5.31 -0.41
N ALA A 52 1.91 4.18 0.29
CA ALA A 52 1.27 3.92 1.57
C ALA A 52 2.20 3.06 2.44
N VAL A 53 2.16 3.29 3.75
CA VAL A 53 2.87 2.49 4.75
C VAL A 53 1.89 1.91 5.76
N GLY A 54 2.22 0.77 6.35
CA GLY A 54 1.48 0.22 7.49
C GLY A 54 2.13 -1.07 7.99
N MET A 55 1.51 -1.78 8.92
CA MET A 55 2.20 -2.85 9.68
C MET A 55 1.73 -4.28 9.35
N ARG A 56 0.86 -4.44 8.36
CA ARG A 56 0.17 -5.71 8.05
C ARG A 56 0.36 -6.10 6.58
N LYS A 57 -0.35 -7.13 6.12
CA LYS A 57 -0.60 -7.44 4.69
C LYS A 57 0.58 -7.98 3.87
N LYS A 58 1.82 -7.88 4.34
CA LYS A 58 3.01 -8.38 3.59
C LYS A 58 3.03 -9.90 3.48
N SER A 59 2.91 -10.60 4.60
CA SER A 59 3.04 -12.07 4.66
C SER A 59 1.87 -12.75 3.96
N GLU A 60 0.66 -12.20 4.06
CA GLU A 60 -0.52 -12.73 3.40
C GLU A 60 -0.44 -12.60 1.87
N ALA A 61 0.36 -11.67 1.32
CA ALA A 61 0.55 -11.54 -0.13
C ALA A 61 1.47 -12.64 -0.67
N ALA A 62 2.56 -12.90 0.03
CA ALA A 62 3.48 -13.99 -0.29
C ALA A 62 2.77 -15.36 -0.17
N ALA A 63 2.05 -15.59 0.92
CA ALA A 63 1.30 -16.83 1.13
C ALA A 63 0.24 -17.07 0.05
N ALA A 64 -0.58 -16.06 -0.28
CA ALA A 64 -1.57 -16.18 -1.34
C ALA A 64 -0.93 -16.51 -2.70
N ARG A 65 0.22 -15.89 -3.02
CA ARG A 65 0.93 -16.16 -4.27
C ARG A 65 1.52 -17.57 -4.32
N HIS A 66 2.02 -18.06 -3.18
CA HIS A 66 2.52 -19.43 -3.04
C HIS A 66 1.39 -20.46 -3.25
N LEU A 67 0.20 -20.18 -2.72
CA LEU A 67 -1.00 -21.00 -2.90
C LEU A 67 -1.68 -20.85 -4.28
N GLY A 68 -1.13 -20.06 -5.20
CA GLY A 68 -1.71 -19.83 -6.53
C GLY A 68 -3.02 -19.02 -6.52
N LEU A 69 -3.35 -18.35 -5.41
CA LEU A 69 -4.57 -17.56 -5.29
C LEU A 69 -4.45 -16.21 -6.00
N ARG A 70 -5.50 -15.80 -6.69
CA ARG A 70 -5.64 -14.42 -7.19
C ARG A 70 -5.98 -13.50 -6.03
N LYS A 71 -5.25 -12.39 -5.90
CA LYS A 71 -5.40 -11.44 -4.79
C LYS A 71 -5.37 -10.00 -5.26
N LYS A 72 -6.16 -9.14 -4.60
CA LYS A 72 -6.09 -7.68 -4.70
C LYS A 72 -5.78 -7.09 -3.32
N GLY A 73 -4.97 -6.04 -3.28
CA GLY A 73 -4.72 -5.23 -2.08
C GLY A 73 -5.52 -3.93 -2.13
N LEU A 74 -6.19 -3.60 -1.02
CA LEU A 74 -6.82 -2.29 -0.78
C LEU A 74 -6.30 -1.73 0.54
N SER A 75 -6.00 -0.44 0.54
CA SER A 75 -5.57 0.31 1.72
C SER A 75 -6.40 1.57 1.82
N LEU A 76 -7.12 1.72 2.94
CA LEU A 76 -7.75 2.96 3.33
C LEU A 76 -6.69 3.84 3.99
N ILE A 77 -6.46 5.03 3.43
CA ILE A 77 -5.49 5.98 4.00
C ILE A 77 -6.18 6.74 5.12
N THR A 78 -5.86 6.40 6.36
CA THR A 78 -6.46 6.98 7.58
C THR A 78 -5.77 8.26 8.03
N ASN A 79 -4.51 8.44 7.67
CA ASN A 79 -3.71 9.60 8.03
C ASN A 79 -2.63 9.86 6.98
N SER A 80 -2.16 11.10 6.92
CA SER A 80 -0.96 11.42 6.17
C SER A 80 0.27 11.02 6.97
N ALA A 81 1.29 10.51 6.28
CA ALA A 81 2.61 10.31 6.88
C ALA A 81 3.15 11.68 7.35
N PRO A 82 3.84 11.76 8.51
CA PRO A 82 4.45 12.99 8.98
C PRO A 82 5.30 13.63 7.87
N ALA A 83 4.91 14.82 7.44
CA ALA A 83 5.76 15.70 6.65
C ALA A 83 6.40 16.70 7.61
N GLU A 84 7.69 17.01 7.44
CA GLU A 84 8.29 18.14 8.13
C GLU A 84 7.45 19.39 7.84
N LYS A 85 7.13 20.17 8.89
CA LYS A 85 6.78 21.56 8.69
C LYS A 85 8.00 22.18 8.00
N LYS A 86 7.80 22.75 6.81
CA LYS A 86 8.79 23.70 6.29
C LYS A 86 8.75 24.88 7.24
N ASP A 87 9.81 25.06 8.02
CA ASP A 87 10.11 26.34 8.67
C ASP A 87 10.29 27.43 7.61
#